data_AF-A0AB38ID98-F1
#
_entry.id   AF-A0AB38ID98-F1
#
_cell.length_a   1.000
_cell.length_b   1.000
_cell.length_c   1.000
_cell.angle_alpha   90.00
_cell.angle_beta   90.00
_cell.angle_gamma   90.00
#
_symmetry.space_group_name_H-M   'P 1'
#
loop_
_entity.id
_entity.type
_entity.pdbx_description
1 polymer ?
#
loop_
_entity_poly.entity_id
_entity_poly.type
_entity_poly.pdbx_seq_one_letter_code
_entity_poly.pdbx_strand_id
1 'polypeptide(L)' 'MQFAGTGTATGSWPYRNSYTTGNKSGQITFAINGVTYTPVAAGPWMRIATADGSGVDGVSVTRW' A
#
# COMPACT_ATOMS: atom_id res chain seq x y z
N MET A 1 -5.43 -6.21 -5.92
CA MET A 1 -6.75 -5.60 -5.66
C MET A 1 -6.62 -4.13 -6.02
N GLN A 2 -7.56 -3.63 -6.83
CA GLN A 2 -7.57 -2.22 -7.23
C GLN A 2 -8.68 -1.53 -6.43
N PHE A 3 -8.32 -0.54 -5.64
CA PHE A 3 -9.30 0.32 -4.98
C PHE A 3 -9.81 1.33 -6.00
N ALA A 4 -11.13 1.46 -6.14
CA ALA A 4 -11.75 2.47 -6.97
C ALA A 4 -12.09 3.70 -6.10
N GLY A 5 -11.90 4.91 -6.65
CA GLY A 5 -12.21 6.16 -5.92
C GLY A 5 -11.08 6.72 -5.05
N THR A 6 -11.43 7.72 -4.24
CA THR A 6 -10.60 8.36 -3.20
C THR A 6 -10.94 7.81 -1.82
N GLY A 7 -10.02 7.91 -0.87
CA GLY A 7 -10.26 7.55 0.54
C GLY A 7 -9.17 6.66 1.12
N THR A 8 -9.38 6.26 2.38
CA THR A 8 -8.48 5.35 3.10
C THR A 8 -9.02 3.94 3.05
N ALA A 9 -8.19 3.01 2.59
CA ALA A 9 -8.40 1.58 2.66
C ALA A 9 -7.40 0.99 3.64
N THR A 10 -7.91 0.42 4.74
CA THR A 10 -7.11 -0.27 5.75
C THR A 10 -7.51 -1.75 5.73
N GLY A 11 -6.53 -2.65 5.60
CA GLY A 11 -6.81 -4.07 5.75
C GLY A 11 -5.55 -4.91 5.92
N SER A 12 -5.68 -5.98 6.69
CA SER A 12 -4.67 -7.02 6.78
C SER A 12 -4.84 -7.97 5.60
N TRP A 13 -3.98 -7.82 4.61
CA TRP A 13 -3.95 -8.67 3.42
C TRP A 13 -2.63 -9.45 3.41
N PRO A 14 -2.62 -10.67 3.97
CA PRO A 14 -1.42 -11.50 4.00
C PRO A 14 -0.83 -11.65 2.60
N TYR A 15 0.50 -11.56 2.49
CA TYR A 15 1.24 -11.77 1.23
C TYR A 15 1.02 -10.71 0.14
N ARG A 16 0.53 -9.50 0.48
CA ARG A 16 0.38 -8.38 -0.47
C ARG A 16 1.50 -7.36 -0.36
N ASN A 17 2.68 -7.77 -0.81
CA ASN A 17 3.91 -6.98 -0.82
C ASN A 17 3.92 -5.76 -1.76
N SER A 18 2.82 -5.45 -2.45
CA SER A 18 2.78 -4.31 -3.38
C SER A 18 1.40 -3.72 -3.59
N TYR A 19 1.40 -2.43 -3.92
CA TYR A 19 0.23 -1.62 -4.19
C TYR A 19 0.42 -0.76 -5.45
N THR A 20 -0.63 -0.60 -6.26
CA THR A 20 -0.63 0.29 -7.43
C THR A 20 -1.68 1.37 -7.27
N THR A 21 -1.27 2.64 -7.39
CA THR A 21 -2.11 3.80 -7.13
C THR A 21 -3.17 4.07 -8.20
N GLY A 22 -3.00 3.50 -9.40
CA GLY A 22 -3.90 3.74 -10.53
C GLY A 22 -3.89 5.21 -10.92
N ASN A 23 -5.01 5.77 -11.36
CA ASN A 23 -5.08 7.16 -11.81
C ASN A 23 -5.02 8.23 -10.70
N LYS A 24 -4.66 7.87 -9.47
CA LYS A 24 -4.67 8.76 -8.29
C LYS A 24 -3.33 8.77 -7.59
N SER A 25 -3.09 9.81 -6.80
CA SER A 25 -1.97 9.82 -5.86
C SER A 25 -2.37 9.14 -4.55
N GLY A 26 -1.39 8.82 -3.71
CA GLY A 26 -1.68 8.32 -2.38
C GLY A 26 -0.47 8.13 -1.49
N GLN A 27 -0.74 7.69 -0.27
CA GLN A 27 0.24 7.21 0.69
C GLN A 27 -0.03 5.75 1.00
N ILE A 28 1.02 4.94 1.04
CA ILE A 28 0.97 3.51 1.30
C ILE A 28 1.83 3.21 2.53
N THR A 29 1.26 2.49 3.49
CA THR A 29 1.93 2.02 4.70
C THR A 29 1.87 0.50 4.75
N PHE A 30 3.02 -0.15 4.95
CA PHE A 30 3.11 -1.60 5.10
C PHE A 30 3.37 -1.97 6.57
N ALA A 31 2.80 -3.09 7.00
CA ALA A 31 3.14 -3.76 8.25
C ALA A 31 3.83 -5.09 7.94
N ILE A 32 5.02 -5.34 8.48
CA ILE A 32 5.84 -6.54 8.23
C ILE A 32 6.35 -7.07 9.57
N ASN A 33 6.09 -8.34 9.87
CA ASN A 33 6.41 -8.98 11.15
C ASN A 33 5.95 -8.15 12.37
N GLY A 34 4.74 -7.60 12.30
CA GLY A 34 4.15 -6.72 13.33
C GLY A 34 4.72 -5.29 13.37
N VAL A 35 5.70 -4.94 12.53
CA VAL A 35 6.31 -3.61 12.47
C VAL A 35 5.64 -2.78 11.38
N THR A 36 5.11 -1.62 11.74
CA THR A 36 4.57 -0.64 10.79
C THR A 36 5.69 0.25 10.25
N TYR A 37 5.81 0.34 8.93
CA TYR A 37 6.82 1.14 8.26
C TYR A 37 6.33 2.57 7.98
N THR A 38 7.26 3.47 7.67
CA THR A 38 6.91 4.85 7.30
C THR A 38 6.05 4.88 6.03
N PRO A 39 5.02 5.75 5.97
CA PRO A 39 4.19 5.89 4.78
C PRO A 39 5.01 6.36 3.58
N VAL A 40 4.85 5.69 2.44
CA VAL A 40 5.47 6.06 1.18
C VAL A 40 4.46 6.82 0.33
N ALA A 41 4.80 8.05 -0.03
CA ALA A 41 4.02 8.82 -1.00
C ALA A 41 4.24 8.28 -2.42
N ALA A 42 3.16 8.13 -3.18
CA ALA A 42 3.18 7.63 -4.53
C ALA A 42 2.25 8.47 -5.41
N GLY A 43 2.76 8.91 -6.55
CA GLY A 43 1.97 9.59 -7.57
C GLY A 43 1.08 8.63 -8.38
N PRO A 44 0.38 9.15 -9.40
CA PRO A 44 -0.46 8.35 -10.28
C PRO A 44 0.37 7.31 -11.04
N TRP A 45 -0.24 6.14 -11.23
CA TRP A 45 0.28 5.00 -11.98
C TRP A 45 1.59 4.43 -11.42
N MET A 46 1.88 4.72 -10.16
CA MET A 46 3.03 4.18 -9.45
C MET A 46 2.68 2.86 -8.77
N ARG A 47 3.67 1.97 -8.72
CA ARG A 47 3.63 0.76 -7.91
C ARG A 47 4.66 0.89 -6.80
N ILE A 48 4.21 0.75 -5.56
CA ILE A 48 5.08 0.65 -4.38
C ILE A 48 5.08 -0.80 -3.92
N ALA A 49 6.26 -1.34 -3.62
CA ALA A 49 6.42 -2.69 -3.14
C ALA A 49 7.49 -2.76 -2.03
N THR A 50 7.42 -3.75 -1.15
CA THR A 50 8.54 -4.09 -0.28
C THR A 50 9.70 -4.62 -1.13
N ALA A 51 10.92 -4.17 -0.80
CA ALA A 51 12.11 -4.39 -1.63
C ALA A 51 12.54 -5.86 -1.71
N ASP A 52 12.26 -6.64 -0.66
CA ASP A 52 12.62 -8.05 -0.52
C ASP A 52 11.52 -9.01 -1.02
N GLY A 53 10.38 -8.47 -1.48
CA GLY A 53 9.24 -9.27 -1.90
C GLY A 53 8.58 -10.06 -0.76
N SER A 54 8.93 -9.78 0.50
CA SER A 54 8.39 -10.47 1.67
C SER A 54 6.88 -10.29 1.79
N GLY A 55 6.21 -11.30 2.34
CA GLY A 55 4.80 -11.16 2.70
C GLY A 55 4.62 -10.09 3.78
N VAL A 56 3.57 -9.28 3.65
CA VAL A 56 3.22 -8.25 4.63
C VAL A 56 2.03 -8.72 5.47
N ASP A 57 1.99 -8.31 6.74
CA ASP A 57 0.91 -8.61 7.68
C ASP A 57 -0.29 -7.67 7.48
N GLY A 58 -0.04 -6.49 6.92
CA GLY A 58 -1.10 -5.54 6.61
C GLY A 58 -0.65 -4.38 5.73
N VAL A 59 -1.65 -3.75 5.11
CA VAL A 59 -1.46 -2.57 4.24
C VAL A 59 -2.53 -1.54 4.55
N SER A 60 -2.09 -0.29 4.74
CA SER A 60 -2.97 0.88 4.79
C SER A 60 -2.66 1.79 3.61
N VAL A 61 -3.70 2.26 2.92
CA VAL A 61 -3.55 3.15 1.77
C VAL A 61 -4.52 4.30 1.87
N THR A 62 -4.03 5.53 1.72
CA THR A 62 -4.86 6.72 1.55
C THR A 62 -4.66 7.27 0.15
N ARG A 63 -5.74 7.47 -0.62
CA ARG A 63 -5.69 7.95 -2.01
C ARG A 63 -6.49 9.22 -2.23
N TRP A 64 -5.97 10.10 -3.09
CA TRP A 64 -6.61 11.33 -3.55
C TRP A 64 -6.42 11.53 -5.06
#